data_AF-A0A1G5N9J6-F1
#
_entry.id   AF-A0A1G5N9J6-F1
#
_cell.length_a   1.000
_cell.length_b   1.000
_cell.length_c   1.000
_cell.angle_alpha   90.00
_cell.angle_beta   90.00
_cell.angle_gamma   90.00
#
_symmetry.space_group_name_H-M   'P 1'
#
loop_
_entity.id
_entity.type
_entity.pdbx_description
1 polymer ?
#
loop_
_entity_poly.entity_id
_entity_poly.type
_entity_poly.pdbx_seq_one_letter_code
_entity_poly.pdbx_strand_id
1 'polypeptide(L)'
;MTATSRVAALIEERINRNRELPDEEFDGNEWWQVNAREELVFDLAPDRVRRLGVVWGAYEHVAGVDEHFDELDGDLIAAFCQEHPFMAQARGGDMPEISWRDFVAFGALFGCRHRDCVAWYWKNFFWHDRQGHYD
;
A
#
# COMPACT_ATOMS: atom_id res chain seq x y z
N MET A 1 -14.05 -17.42 9.12
CA MET A 1 -12.88 -16.68 8.59
C MET A 1 -13.32 -15.24 8.43
N THR A 2 -12.60 -14.28 9.01
CA THR A 2 -12.95 -12.84 8.93
C THR A 2 -12.59 -12.27 7.56
N ALA A 3 -13.16 -11.13 7.20
CA ALA A 3 -12.77 -10.38 6.00
C ALA A 3 -11.28 -10.01 6.08
N THR A 4 -10.81 -9.55 7.24
CA THR A 4 -9.40 -9.28 7.52
C THR A 4 -8.50 -10.47 7.19
N SER A 5 -8.86 -11.69 7.63
CA SER A 5 -8.05 -12.89 7.33
C SER A 5 -8.03 -13.22 5.83
N ARG A 6 -9.12 -12.97 5.10
CA ARG A 6 -9.17 -13.16 3.65
C ARG A 6 -8.28 -12.15 2.92
N VAL A 7 -8.39 -10.86 3.28
CA VAL A 7 -7.53 -9.79 2.74
C VAL A 7 -6.06 -10.09 3.01
N ALA A 8 -5.72 -10.51 4.24
CA ALA A 8 -4.35 -10.88 4.60
C ALA A 8 -3.83 -12.04 3.74
N ALA A 9 -4.65 -13.06 3.45
CA ALA A 9 -4.25 -14.18 2.60
C ALA A 9 -3.93 -13.73 1.16
N LEU A 10 -4.76 -12.83 0.60
CA LEU A 10 -4.54 -12.28 -0.75
C LEU A 10 -3.28 -11.40 -0.84
N ILE A 11 -3.05 -10.56 0.19
CA ILE A 11 -1.83 -9.77 0.32
C ILE A 11 -0.60 -10.68 0.37
N GLU A 12 -0.61 -11.71 1.23
CA GLU A 12 0.52 -12.63 1.34
C GLU A 12 0.73 -13.45 0.06
N GLU A 13 -0.33 -13.86 -0.63
CA GLU A 13 -0.21 -14.50 -1.95
C GLU A 13 0.52 -13.59 -2.95
N ARG A 14 0.10 -12.33 -3.06
CA ARG A 14 0.73 -11.37 -3.99
C ARG A 14 2.16 -11.01 -3.58
N ILE A 15 2.45 -10.91 -2.28
CA ILE A 15 3.83 -10.78 -1.78
C ILE A 15 4.68 -11.98 -2.19
N ASN A 16 4.15 -13.20 -2.07
CA ASN A 16 4.88 -14.41 -2.46
C ASN A 16 5.14 -14.46 -3.97
N ARG A 17 4.17 -14.07 -4.80
CA ARG A 17 4.40 -13.90 -6.25
C ARG A 17 5.49 -12.87 -6.53
N ASN A 18 5.48 -11.74 -5.83
CA ASN A 18 6.52 -10.72 -5.97
C ASN A 18 7.89 -11.14 -5.46
N ARG A 19 8.01 -12.16 -4.60
CA ARG A 19 9.31 -12.72 -4.16
C ARG A 19 10.01 -13.51 -5.24
N GLU A 20 9.27 -14.04 -6.21
CA GLU A 20 9.83 -14.76 -7.36
C GLU A 20 10.44 -13.81 -8.40
N LEU A 21 10.15 -12.51 -8.30
CA LEU A 21 10.70 -11.49 -9.18
C LEU A 21 12.15 -11.13 -8.78
N PRO A 22 13.03 -10.82 -9.75
CA PRO A 22 14.40 -10.36 -9.48
C PRO A 22 14.46 -9.07 -8.64
N ASP A 23 15.55 -8.86 -7.88
CA ASP A 23 15.75 -7.64 -7.07
C ASP A 23 15.81 -6.38 -7.93
N GLU A 24 16.31 -6.51 -9.15
CA GLU A 24 16.43 -5.44 -10.14
C GLU A 24 15.08 -4.86 -10.55
N GLU A 25 13.97 -5.60 -10.40
CA GLU A 25 12.62 -5.07 -10.64
C GLU A 25 12.20 -4.01 -9.61
N PHE A 26 12.83 -4.01 -8.44
CA PHE A 26 12.54 -3.10 -7.32
C PHE A 26 13.64 -2.06 -7.10
N ASP A 27 14.74 -2.13 -7.84
CA ASP A 27 15.77 -1.09 -7.91
C ASP A 27 15.46 -0.13 -9.07
N GLY A 28 15.26 1.14 -8.74
CA GLY A 28 15.00 2.16 -9.76
C GLY A 28 14.29 3.39 -9.26
N ASN A 29 13.61 4.07 -10.16
CA ASN A 29 13.05 5.41 -9.93
C ASN A 29 11.52 5.45 -10.02
N GLU A 30 10.85 4.32 -10.17
CA GLU A 30 9.38 4.28 -10.18
C GLU A 30 8.78 4.33 -8.78
N TRP A 31 7.47 4.60 -8.69
CA TRP A 31 6.80 4.75 -7.38
C TRP A 31 6.88 3.46 -6.55
N TRP A 32 6.92 2.30 -7.22
CA TRP A 32 7.05 0.97 -6.61
C TRP A 32 8.51 0.48 -6.43
N GLN A 33 9.50 1.25 -6.86
CA GLN A 33 10.93 0.92 -6.78
C GLN A 33 11.65 1.79 -5.76
N VAL A 34 12.89 1.46 -5.39
CA VAL A 34 13.75 2.34 -4.58
C VAL A 34 15.19 2.28 -5.11
N ASN A 35 15.80 3.44 -5.34
CA ASN A 35 17.22 3.52 -5.69
C ASN A 35 18.09 3.75 -4.45
N ALA A 36 19.40 3.58 -4.59
CA ALA A 36 20.36 3.77 -3.48
C ALA A 36 20.28 5.12 -2.73
N ARG A 37 19.86 6.21 -3.37
CA ARG A 37 19.68 7.51 -2.69
C ARG A 37 18.37 7.53 -1.89
N GLU A 38 17.30 7.02 -2.45
CA GLU A 38 16.00 6.90 -1.79
C GLU A 38 16.07 5.92 -0.62
N GLU A 39 16.84 4.83 -0.75
CA GLU A 39 17.16 3.94 0.37
C GLU A 39 17.82 4.72 1.52
N LEU A 40 18.73 5.66 1.25
CA LEU A 40 19.36 6.45 2.31
C LEU A 40 18.40 7.48 2.93
N VAL A 41 17.57 8.14 2.11
CA VAL A 41 16.67 9.22 2.55
C VAL A 41 15.47 8.67 3.34
N PHE A 42 14.84 7.63 2.82
CA PHE A 42 13.65 7.02 3.42
C PHE A 42 14.00 5.86 4.36
N ASP A 43 15.21 5.30 4.26
CA ASP A 43 15.64 4.06 4.92
C ASP A 43 14.56 2.97 4.77
N LEU A 44 14.28 2.71 3.49
CA LEU A 44 13.49 1.62 2.95
C LEU A 44 14.39 0.79 2.06
N ALA A 45 14.55 -0.49 2.38
CA ALA A 45 15.32 -1.42 1.55
C ALA A 45 14.39 -2.06 0.49
N PRO A 46 14.93 -2.58 -0.62
CA PRO A 46 14.12 -3.13 -1.71
C PRO A 46 13.17 -4.24 -1.26
N ASP A 47 13.60 -5.11 -0.35
CA ASP A 47 12.78 -6.18 0.24
C ASP A 47 11.55 -5.63 1.00
N ARG A 48 11.72 -4.52 1.71
CA ARG A 48 10.63 -3.81 2.41
C ARG A 48 9.70 -3.14 1.41
N VAL A 49 10.26 -2.52 0.37
CA VAL A 49 9.49 -1.89 -0.72
C VAL A 49 8.58 -2.89 -1.42
N ARG A 50 9.06 -4.10 -1.72
CA ARG A 50 8.25 -5.19 -2.27
C ARG A 50 6.96 -5.44 -1.46
N ARG A 51 7.10 -5.58 -0.14
CA ARG A 51 5.97 -5.82 0.76
C ARG A 51 5.07 -4.60 0.85
N LEU A 52 5.65 -3.42 1.05
CA LEU A 52 4.91 -2.18 1.23
C LEU A 52 4.11 -1.81 -0.02
N GLY A 53 4.64 -2.03 -1.21
CA GLY A 53 3.92 -1.79 -2.47
C GLY A 53 2.65 -2.63 -2.61
N VAL A 54 2.70 -3.91 -2.23
CA VAL A 54 1.49 -4.77 -2.23
C VAL A 54 0.47 -4.30 -1.20
N VAL A 55 0.92 -3.99 0.02
CA VAL A 55 0.03 -3.52 1.10
C VAL A 55 -0.56 -2.15 0.76
N TRP A 56 0.21 -1.28 0.09
CA TRP A 56 -0.24 0.01 -0.41
C TRP A 56 -1.31 -0.14 -1.49
N GLY A 57 -1.07 -0.97 -2.52
CA GLY A 57 -2.09 -1.21 -3.55
C GLY A 57 -3.39 -1.78 -2.97
N ALA A 58 -3.30 -2.68 -1.98
CA ALA A 58 -4.49 -3.17 -1.28
C ALA A 58 -5.21 -2.05 -0.50
N TYR A 59 -4.45 -1.15 0.15
CA TYR A 59 -5.00 0.00 0.85
C TYR A 59 -5.72 0.95 -0.11
N GLU A 60 -5.09 1.34 -1.21
CA GLU A 60 -5.69 2.21 -2.24
C GLU A 60 -6.97 1.61 -2.82
N HIS A 61 -6.98 0.30 -3.03
CA HIS A 61 -8.15 -0.42 -3.53
C HIS A 61 -9.32 -0.42 -2.55
N VAL A 62 -9.05 -0.70 -1.27
CA VAL A 62 -10.08 -0.61 -0.22
C VAL A 62 -10.55 0.84 -0.04
N ALA A 63 -9.63 1.81 -0.12
CA ALA A 63 -9.95 3.24 -0.07
C ALA A 63 -10.67 3.75 -1.33
N GLY A 64 -10.72 2.98 -2.42
CA GLY A 64 -11.38 3.38 -3.66
C GLY A 64 -10.60 4.41 -4.48
N VAL A 65 -9.28 4.47 -4.30
CA VAL A 65 -8.38 5.39 -5.03
C VAL A 65 -7.85 4.75 -6.31
N ASP A 66 -7.55 3.45 -6.27
CA ASP A 66 -7.01 2.72 -7.41
C ASP A 66 -7.62 1.31 -7.51
N GLU A 67 -7.83 0.82 -8.72
CA GLU A 67 -8.44 -0.48 -9.00
C GLU A 67 -7.42 -1.61 -9.24
N HIS A 68 -6.11 -1.38 -9.07
CA HIS A 68 -5.05 -2.36 -9.40
C HIS A 68 -4.93 -3.62 -8.49
N PHE A 69 -5.89 -3.86 -7.59
CA PHE A 69 -5.96 -5.03 -6.70
C PHE A 69 -7.25 -5.83 -6.90
N ASP A 70 -7.47 -6.30 -8.13
CA ASP A 70 -8.68 -7.00 -8.61
C ASP A 70 -9.11 -8.21 -7.75
N GLU A 71 -8.20 -8.80 -6.97
CA GLU A 71 -8.54 -9.92 -6.09
C GLU A 71 -9.44 -9.52 -4.91
N LEU A 72 -9.53 -8.21 -4.62
CA LEU A 72 -10.39 -7.65 -3.58
C LEU A 72 -11.74 -7.25 -4.16
N ASP A 73 -12.66 -8.21 -4.27
CA ASP A 73 -14.01 -7.92 -4.75
C ASP A 73 -14.82 -6.97 -3.82
N GLY A 74 -15.87 -6.37 -4.37
CA GLY A 74 -16.69 -5.38 -3.64
C GLY A 74 -17.35 -5.91 -2.36
N ASP A 75 -17.71 -7.20 -2.33
CA ASP A 75 -18.31 -7.82 -1.15
C ASP A 75 -17.28 -8.00 -0.02
N LEU A 76 -16.05 -8.40 -0.39
CA LEU A 76 -14.94 -8.52 0.54
C LEU A 76 -14.51 -7.16 1.08
N ILE A 77 -14.44 -6.12 0.23
CA ILE A 77 -14.18 -4.75 0.67
C ILE A 77 -15.25 -4.28 1.64
N ALA A 78 -16.54 -4.47 1.31
CA ALA A 78 -17.64 -4.06 2.17
C ALA A 78 -17.59 -4.75 3.54
N ALA A 79 -17.32 -6.05 3.57
CA ALA A 79 -17.14 -6.81 4.82
C ALA A 79 -15.89 -6.34 5.60
N PHE A 80 -14.79 -6.02 4.92
CA PHE A 80 -13.59 -5.48 5.55
C PHE A 80 -13.83 -4.10 6.18
N CYS A 81 -14.54 -3.21 5.49
CA CYS A 81 -14.93 -1.90 6.01
C CYS A 81 -15.90 -1.98 7.19
N GLN A 82 -16.71 -3.05 7.29
CA GLN A 82 -17.53 -3.32 8.49
C GLN A 82 -16.67 -3.73 9.69
N GLU A 83 -15.62 -4.52 9.46
CA GLU A 83 -14.64 -4.90 10.51
C GLU A 83 -13.76 -3.70 10.93
N HIS A 84 -13.46 -2.79 9.99
CA HIS A 84 -12.56 -1.66 10.16
C HIS A 84 -13.21 -0.33 9.74
N PRO A 85 -14.01 0.31 10.62
CA PRO A 85 -14.78 1.51 10.26
C PRO A 85 -13.95 2.70 9.75
N PHE A 86 -12.67 2.79 10.10
CA PHE A 86 -11.78 3.85 9.58
C PHE A 86 -11.59 3.75 8.07
N MET A 87 -11.65 2.55 7.50
CA MET A 87 -11.56 2.34 6.05
C MET A 87 -12.86 2.70 5.34
N ALA A 88 -14.01 2.51 5.99
CA ALA A 88 -15.28 3.00 5.46
C ALA A 88 -15.28 4.53 5.32
N GLN A 89 -14.66 5.24 6.27
CA GLN A 89 -14.50 6.69 6.22
C GLN A 89 -13.54 7.12 5.10
N ALA A 90 -12.40 6.44 4.97
CA ALA A 90 -11.44 6.71 3.89
C ALA A 90 -12.07 6.54 2.50
N ARG A 91 -12.94 5.53 2.31
CA ARG A 91 -13.64 5.26 1.04
C ARG A 91 -14.79 6.21 0.73
N GLY A 92 -15.42 6.79 1.75
CA GLY A 92 -16.75 7.42 1.64
C GLY A 92 -16.82 8.82 1.04
N GLY A 93 -15.73 9.37 0.50
CA GLY A 93 -15.70 10.71 -0.10
C GLY A 93 -15.88 10.71 -1.62
N ASP A 94 -16.41 11.81 -2.18
CA ASP A 94 -16.45 12.04 -3.63
C ASP A 94 -15.05 12.07 -4.27
N MET A 95 -14.04 12.39 -3.46
CA MET A 95 -12.62 12.18 -3.75
C MET A 95 -11.96 11.55 -2.52
N PRO A 96 -11.68 10.24 -2.54
CA PRO A 96 -11.00 9.59 -1.43
C PRO A 96 -9.59 10.18 -1.28
N GLU A 97 -9.25 10.63 -0.07
CA GLU A 97 -7.94 11.21 0.23
C GLU A 97 -7.04 10.14 0.85
N ILE A 98 -5.86 9.96 0.26
CA ILE A 98 -4.84 9.07 0.81
C ILE A 98 -4.21 9.72 2.04
N SER A 99 -4.29 9.03 3.17
CA SER A 99 -3.87 9.53 4.47
C SER A 99 -2.80 8.62 5.06
N TRP A 100 -1.67 9.22 5.44
CA TRP A 100 -0.58 8.45 6.07
C TRP A 100 -1.03 7.77 7.37
N ARG A 101 -1.99 8.35 8.10
CA ARG A 101 -2.52 7.78 9.34
C ARG A 101 -3.34 6.53 9.06
N ASP A 102 -4.19 6.58 8.04
CA ASP A 102 -5.02 5.45 7.64
C ASP A 102 -4.16 4.35 7.03
N PHE A 103 -3.13 4.70 6.25
CA PHE A 103 -2.18 3.71 5.74
C PHE A 103 -1.37 3.04 6.86
N VAL A 104 -0.92 3.78 7.88
CA VAL A 104 -0.25 3.19 9.05
C VAL A 104 -1.18 2.24 9.79
N ALA A 105 -2.44 2.63 10.01
CA ALA A 105 -3.43 1.79 10.66
C ALA A 105 -3.72 0.52 9.86
N PHE A 106 -3.91 0.65 8.53
CA PHE A 106 -4.11 -0.46 7.62
C PHE A 106 -2.89 -1.40 7.59
N GLY A 107 -1.69 -0.85 7.39
CA GLY A 107 -0.45 -1.63 7.34
C GLY A 107 -0.16 -2.40 8.62
N ALA A 108 -0.54 -1.86 9.79
CA ALA A 108 -0.41 -2.56 11.07
C ALA A 108 -1.24 -3.86 11.13
N LEU A 109 -2.39 -3.92 10.45
CA LEU A 109 -3.21 -5.14 10.34
C LEU A 109 -2.47 -6.27 9.62
N PHE A 110 -1.50 -5.92 8.76
CA PHE A 110 -0.73 -6.84 7.92
C PHE A 110 0.74 -6.88 8.31
N GLY A 111 1.07 -6.51 9.55
CA GLY A 111 2.41 -6.66 10.12
C GLY A 111 3.47 -5.68 9.59
N CYS A 112 3.07 -4.60 8.91
CA CYS A 112 4.00 -3.53 8.54
C CYS A 112 4.37 -2.70 9.76
N ARG A 113 5.66 -2.31 9.85
CA ARG A 113 6.12 -1.42 10.93
C ARG A 113 5.62 -0.01 10.65
N HIS A 114 5.17 0.69 11.70
CA HIS A 114 4.70 2.07 11.62
C HIS A 114 5.64 2.97 10.81
N ARG A 115 6.94 2.94 11.14
CA ARG A 115 7.96 3.75 10.49
C ARG A 115 8.05 3.48 8.98
N ASP A 116 7.93 2.21 8.58
CA ASP A 116 8.07 1.83 7.17
C ASP A 116 6.86 2.32 6.37
N CYS A 117 5.65 2.27 6.94
CA CYS A 117 4.45 2.84 6.34
C CYS A 117 4.57 4.37 6.15
N VAL A 118 5.07 5.09 7.17
CA VAL A 118 5.29 6.53 7.07
C VAL A 118 6.32 6.86 5.99
N ALA A 119 7.44 6.15 5.96
CA ALA A 119 8.47 6.35 4.94
C ALA A 119 7.94 6.10 3.52
N TRP A 120 7.14 5.04 3.35
CA TRP A 120 6.52 4.69 2.07
C TRP A 120 5.54 5.76 1.58
N TYR A 121 4.68 6.26 2.48
CA TYR A 121 3.75 7.34 2.16
C TYR A 121 4.49 8.57 1.65
N TRP A 122 5.53 9.03 2.37
CA TRP A 122 6.27 10.22 1.97
C TRP A 122 7.08 10.02 0.69
N LYS A 123 7.59 8.80 0.45
CA LYS A 123 8.21 8.45 -0.82
C LYS A 123 7.22 8.56 -1.98
N ASN A 124 6.00 8.02 -1.84
CA ASN A 124 4.98 8.13 -2.89
C ASN A 124 4.57 9.58 -3.14
N PHE A 125 4.37 10.35 -2.06
CA PHE A 125 4.09 11.78 -2.17
C PHE A 125 5.20 12.54 -2.93
N PHE A 126 6.47 12.28 -2.57
CA PHE A 126 7.63 12.85 -3.26
C PHE A 126 7.68 12.44 -4.75
N TRP A 127 7.32 11.20 -5.08
CA TRP A 127 7.29 10.74 -6.46
C TRP A 127 6.21 11.44 -7.28
N HIS A 128 5.00 11.61 -6.73
CA HIS A 128 3.90 12.33 -7.39
C HIS A 128 4.24 13.81 -7.61
N ASP A 129 4.85 14.47 -6.62
CA ASP A 129 5.35 15.85 -6.74
C ASP A 129 6.38 15.97 -7.88
N ARG A 130 7.33 15.03 -7.95
CA ARG A 130 8.34 14.98 -9.02
C ARG A 130 7.74 14.83 -10.42
N GLN A 131 6.60 14.13 -10.57
CA GLN A 131 5.91 13.96 -11.85
C GLN A 131 5.02 15.16 -12.22
N GLY A 132 4.89 16.17 -11.34
CA GLY A 132 3.98 17.30 -11.55
C GLY A 132 2.51 16.94 -11.35
N HIS A 133 2.22 15.91 -10.53
CA HIS A 133 0.84 15.47 -10.27
C HIS A 133 0.14 16.26 -9.15
N TYR A 134 0.85 17.20 -8.51
CA TYR A 134 0.29 18.15 -7.53
C TYR A 134 0.56 19.59 -8.01
N ASP A 135 -0.37 20.11 -8.82
CA ASP A 135 -0.50 21.54 -9.16
C ASP A 135 -1.78 22.11 -8.53
#